data_AF-A0A317SP70-F1
#
_entry.id   AF-A0A317SP70-F1
#
_cell.length_a   1.000
_cell.length_b   1.000
_cell.length_c   1.000
_cell.angle_alpha   90.00
_cell.angle_beta   90.00
_cell.angle_gamma   90.00
#
_symmetry.space_group_name_H-M   'P 1'
#
loop_
_entity.id
_entity.type
_entity.pdbx_description
1 polymer ?
#
loop_
_entity_poly.entity_id
_entity_poly.type
_entity_poly.pdbx_seq_one_letter_code
_entity_poly.pdbx_strand_id
1 'polypeptide(L)' 'FAHTVNYWSFAAFKHGLKLHLSPVAAYYMVAILLTKCHTYLHGGNQTSEKFRIDPPSLEEYLYLENI' A
#
# COMPACT_ATOMS: atom_id res chain seq x y z
N PHE A 1 4.49 0.57 7.32
CA PHE A 1 5.88 0.61 6.86
C PHE A 1 6.47 -0.79 6.67
N ALA A 2 6.65 -1.59 7.72
CA ALA A 2 7.23 -2.94 7.63
C ALA A 2 6.56 -3.85 6.57
N HIS A 3 5.22 -3.92 6.56
CA HIS A 3 4.48 -4.71 5.56
C HIS A 3 4.80 -4.28 4.12
N THR A 4 4.78 -2.98 3.85
CA THR A 4 5.04 -2.41 2.52
C THR A 4 6.46 -2.71 2.05
N VAL A 5 7.47 -2.58 2.90
CA VAL A 5 8.86 -2.88 2.51
C VAL A 5 9.15 -4.38 2.39
N ASN A 6 8.41 -5.22 3.13
CA ASN A 6 8.50 -6.68 3.02
C ASN A 6 7.91 -7.20 1.70
N TYR A 7 6.77 -6.64 1.26
CA TYR A 7 6.18 -6.98 -0.04
C TYR A 7 6.89 -6.30 -1.21
N TRP A 8 7.32 -5.05 -1.03
CA TRP A 8 7.86 -4.20 -2.09
C TRP A 8 9.27 -3.75 -1.74
N SER A 9 10.24 -4.60 -2.05
CA SER A 9 11.66 -4.34 -1.73
C SER A 9 12.23 -3.08 -2.38
N PHE A 10 11.61 -2.60 -3.48
CA PHE A 10 11.94 -1.32 -4.10
C PHE A 10 11.50 -0.12 -3.27
N ALA A 11 10.54 -0.27 -2.35
CA ALA A 11 10.11 0.78 -1.43
C ALA A 11 10.99 0.85 -0.17
N ALA A 12 11.82 -0.18 0.06
CA ALA A 12 12.87 -0.12 1.06
C ALA A 12 13.95 0.85 0.56
N PHE A 13 14.24 1.89 1.33
CA PHE A 13 15.36 2.81 1.08
C PHE A 13 16.69 2.04 1.04
N LYS A 14 17.02 1.47 -0.12
CA LYS A 14 18.34 0.99 -0.48
C LYS A 14 19.13 2.13 -1.10
N HIS A 15 20.45 1.97 -1.17
CA HIS A 15 21.42 2.98 -1.65
C HIS A 15 21.08 3.69 -2.99
N GLY A 16 20.12 3.17 -3.77
CA GLY A 16 19.64 3.74 -5.04
C GLY A 16 18.43 4.69 -4.95
N LEU A 17 17.71 4.79 -3.82
CA LEU A 17 16.60 5.74 -3.64
C LEU A 17 17.12 7.07 -3.11
N LYS A 18 17.57 7.95 -4.02
CA LYS A 18 18.11 9.26 -3.70
C LYS A 18 17.05 10.34 -3.94
N LEU A 19 16.76 11.14 -2.92
CA LEU A 19 15.90 12.32 -3.06
C LEU A 19 16.43 13.22 -4.18
N HIS A 20 15.54 13.75 -5.02
CA HIS A 20 15.83 14.54 -6.24
C HIS A 20 16.47 13.79 -7.42
N LEU A 21 16.86 12.52 -7.26
CA LEU A 21 17.47 11.70 -8.33
C LEU A 21 16.61 10.51 -8.73
N SER A 22 15.62 10.19 -7.90
CA SER A 22 14.59 9.21 -8.23
C SER A 22 13.23 9.65 -7.68
N PRO A 23 12.11 9.20 -8.29
CA PRO A 23 10.77 9.56 -7.87
C PRO A 23 10.35 8.73 -6.64
N VAL A 24 11.12 8.84 -5.54
CA VAL A 24 10.95 8.06 -4.30
C VAL A 24 9.52 8.13 -3.77
N ALA A 25 8.93 9.33 -3.76
CA ALA A 25 7.56 9.53 -3.32
C ALA A 25 6.55 8.76 -4.19
N ALA A 26 6.71 8.77 -5.52
CA ALA A 26 5.82 8.04 -6.43
C ALA A 26 5.91 6.52 -6.20
N TYR A 27 7.13 5.98 -6.05
CA TYR A 27 7.32 4.57 -5.75
C TYR A 27 6.65 4.17 -4.43
N TYR A 28 6.78 5.00 -3.39
CA TYR A 28 6.14 4.73 -2.12
C TYR A 28 4.61 4.80 -2.21
N MET A 29 4.05 5.77 -2.93
CA MET A 29 2.60 5.86 -3.17
C MET A 29 2.06 4.61 -3.87
N VAL A 30 2.72 4.15 -4.94
CA VAL A 30 2.34 2.92 -5.64
C VAL A 30 2.46 1.69 -4.73
N ALA A 31 3.55 1.56 -3.96
CA ALA A 31 3.72 0.45 -3.03
C ALA A 31 2.63 0.41 -1.94
N ILE A 32 2.19 1.57 -1.45
CA ILE A 32 1.09 1.67 -0.48
C ILE A 32 -0.24 1.28 -1.12
N LEU A 33 -0.53 1.76 -2.32
CA LEU A 33 -1.73 1.39 -3.07
C LEU A 33 -1.82 -0.14 -3.24
N LEU A 34 -0.74 -0.75 -3.73
CA LEU A 34 -0.66 -2.20 -3.91
C LEU A 34 -0.76 -2.97 -2.59
N THR A 35 -0.16 -2.46 -1.51
CA THR A 35 -0.28 -3.07 -0.17
C THR A 35 -1.73 -3.07 0.32
N LYS A 36 -2.49 -1.99 0.09
CA LYS A 36 -3.91 -1.94 0.46
C LYS A 36 -4.75 -2.88 -0.40
N CYS A 37 -4.49 -2.93 -1.70
CA CYS A 37 -5.16 -3.88 -2.60
C CYS A 37 -4.92 -5.34 -2.15
N HIS A 38 -3.67 -5.70 -1.89
CA HIS A 38 -3.29 -7.01 -1.36
C HIS A 38 -3.99 -7.28 -0.01
N THR A 39 -4.02 -6.31 0.89
CA THR A 39 -4.71 -6.43 2.19
C THR A 39 -6.18 -6.79 2.01
N TYR A 40 -6.91 -6.10 1.12
CA TYR A 40 -8.34 -6.34 0.90
C TYR A 40 -8.64 -7.65 0.17
N LEU A 41 -7.80 -8.04 -0.80
CA LEU A 41 -7.89 -9.37 -1.43
C LEU A 41 -7.67 -10.53 -0.45
N HIS A 42 -6.91 -10.29 0.63
CA HIS A 42 -6.60 -11.28 1.66
C HIS A 42 -7.51 -11.18 2.90
N GLY A 43 -8.64 -10.46 2.82
CA GLY A 43 -9.62 -10.40 3.90
C GLY A 43 -9.27 -9.43 5.04
N GLY A 44 -8.36 -8.48 4.79
CA GLY A 44 -8.03 -7.41 5.73
C GLY A 44 -6.69 -7.59 6.43
N ASN A 45 -6.53 -6.95 7.58
CA ASN A 45 -5.34 -6.99 8.41
C ASN A 45 -5.68 -6.91 9.91
N GLN A 46 -4.66 -6.85 10.77
CA GLN A 46 -4.85 -6.71 12.22
C GLN A 46 -5.72 -5.50 12.62
N THR A 47 -5.76 -4.44 11.81
CA THR A 47 -6.64 -3.28 12.04
C THR A 47 -8.10 -3.64 11.78
N SER A 48 -8.43 -4.27 10.65
CA SER A 48 -9.82 -4.70 10.38
C SER A 48 -10.31 -5.69 11.43
N GLU A 49 -9.47 -6.64 11.85
CA GLU A 49 -9.78 -7.58 12.93
C GLU A 49 -10.04 -6.87 14.27
N LYS A 50 -9.16 -5.94 14.65
CA LYS A 50 -9.26 -5.21 15.91
C LYS A 50 -10.56 -4.40 16.01
N PHE A 51 -10.97 -3.78 14.91
CA PHE A 51 -12.19 -2.96 14.88
C PHE A 51 -13.43 -3.76 14.47
N ARG A 52 -13.28 -5.02 14.06
CA ARG A 52 -14.35 -5.87 13.51
C ARG A 52 -15.08 -5.19 12.35
N ILE A 53 -14.32 -4.52 11.50
CA ILE A 53 -14.82 -3.85 10.31
C ILE A 53 -14.26 -4.60 9.12
N ASP A 54 -15.15 -5.17 8.31
CA ASP A 54 -14.74 -5.84 7.08
C ASP A 54 -14.10 -4.83 6.12
N PRO A 55 -13.01 -5.20 5.43
CA PRO A 55 -12.45 -4.36 4.40
C PRO A 55 -13.45 -4.16 3.25
N PRO A 56 -13.43 -3.01 2.57
CA PRO A 56 -14.16 -2.86 1.32
C PRO A 56 -13.64 -3.87 0.29
N SER A 57 -14.46 -4.19 -0.70
CA SER A 57 -14.00 -4.92 -1.88
C SER A 57 -12.91 -4.13 -2.61
N LEU A 58 -12.09 -4.83 -3.40
CA LEU A 58 -11.06 -4.18 -4.19
C LEU A 58 -11.66 -3.17 -5.20
N GLU A 59 -12.82 -3.50 -5.76
CA GLU A 59 -13.54 -2.63 -6.70
C GLU A 59 -14.00 -1.35 -6.01
N GLU A 60 -14.63 -1.45 -4.84
CA GLU A 60 -15.04 -0.28 -4.03
C GLU A 60 -13.84 0.58 -3.61
N TYR A 61 -12.70 -0.05 -3.32
CA TYR A 61 -11.50 0.70 -2.94
C TYR A 61 -10.82 1.44 -4.11
N LEU A 62 -10.82 0.83 -5.31
CA LEU A 62 -10.19 1.40 -6.50
C LEU A 62 -11.13 2.34 -7.27
N TYR A 63 -12.43 2.29 -7.01
CA TYR A 63 -13.37 3.24 -7.57
C TYR A 63 -13.06 4.64 -7.03
N LEU A 64 -12.58 5.50 -7.93
CA LEU A 64 -12.50 6.93 -7.71
C LEU A 64 -13.93 7.48 -7.80
N GLU A 65 -14.63 7.64 -6.68
CA GLU A 65 -15.68 8.68 -6.65
C GLU A 65 -14.96 10.00 -6.96
N ASN A 66 -15.30 10.58 -8.12
CA ASN A 66 -14.71 11.79 -8.72
C ASN A 66 -14.07 12.74 -7.70
N ILE A 67 -12.74 12.83 -7.73
CA ILE A 67 -11.99 13.98 -7.20
C ILE A 67 -12.18 15.15 -8.16
#